data_AF-R0JS53-F1
#
_entry.id   AF-R0JS53-F1
#
_cell.length_a   1.000
_cell.length_b   1.000
_cell.length_c   1.000
_cell.angle_alpha   90.00
_cell.angle_beta   90.00
_cell.angle_gamma   90.00
#
_symmetry.space_group_name_H-M   'P 1'
#
loop_
_entity.id
_entity.type
_entity.pdbx_description
1 polymer ?
#
loop_
_entity_poly.entity_id
_entity_poly.type
_entity_poly.pdbx_seq_one_letter_code
_entity_poly.pdbx_strand_id
1 'polypeptide(L)'
;VPCKHEEKRITKLGQFEHLDIKKVTKGKISIVEALMLLNNHKLHPKIWTAEKIAVEYSLELTEVNSLLEFFIPFTMKEFPKETRKAIKPT
;
A
#
# COMPACT_ATOMS: atom_id res chain seq x y z
N VAL A 1 -21.44 -16.35 22.70
CA VAL A 1 -20.00 -16.10 22.41
C VAL A 1 -19.82 -14.60 22.34
N PRO A 2 -18.96 -13.96 23.16
CA PRO A 2 -18.78 -12.52 23.06
C PRO A 2 -18.16 -12.25 21.68
N CYS A 3 -18.86 -11.48 20.85
CA CYS A 3 -18.34 -11.02 19.57
C CYS A 3 -17.12 -10.15 19.89
N LYS A 4 -15.91 -10.67 19.65
CA LYS A 4 -14.67 -9.91 19.86
C LYS A 4 -14.85 -8.58 19.11
N HIS A 5 -14.91 -7.47 19.82
CA HIS A 5 -14.95 -6.16 19.19
C HIS A 5 -13.64 -6.01 18.42
N GLU A 6 -13.68 -6.23 17.11
CA GLU A 6 -12.53 -6.03 16.23
C GLU A 6 -12.14 -4.55 16.32
N GLU A 7 -10.94 -4.29 16.84
CA GLU A 7 -10.38 -2.95 16.93
C GLU A 7 -10.21 -2.39 15.50
N LYS A 8 -10.81 -1.22 15.21
CA LYS A 8 -10.78 -0.59 13.89
C LYS A 8 -9.99 0.72 13.91
N ARG A 9 -9.08 0.86 12.96
CA ARG A 9 -8.28 2.06 12.68
C ARG A 9 -8.98 2.95 11.64
N ILE A 10 -8.80 4.27 11.74
CA ILE A 10 -9.19 5.21 10.67
C ILE A 10 -8.16 5.13 9.53
N THR A 11 -8.65 5.03 8.30
CA THR A 11 -7.79 4.96 7.11
C THR A 11 -7.16 6.30 6.76
N LYS A 12 -6.10 6.25 5.95
CA LYS A 12 -5.44 7.45 5.42
C LYS A 12 -5.92 7.86 4.02
N LEU A 13 -7.11 7.39 3.64
CA LEU A 13 -7.76 7.74 2.38
C LEU A 13 -8.41 9.12 2.50
N GLY A 14 -8.57 9.80 1.37
CA GLY A 14 -9.24 11.11 1.32
C GLY A 14 -9.45 11.64 -0.09
N GLN A 15 -9.38 10.77 -1.10
CA GLN A 15 -9.45 11.18 -2.50
C GLN A 15 -10.87 11.05 -3.07
N PHE A 16 -11.72 10.21 -2.45
CA PHE A 16 -13.07 9.92 -2.92
C PHE A 16 -14.15 10.27 -1.88
N GLU A 17 -13.79 11.04 -0.86
CA GLU A 17 -14.66 11.58 0.20
C GLU A 17 -15.55 10.51 0.87
N HIS A 18 -16.83 10.46 0.53
CA HIS A 18 -17.81 9.55 1.12
C HIS A 18 -17.67 8.11 0.63
N LEU A 19 -17.00 7.90 -0.50
CA LEU A 19 -16.72 6.58 -1.07
C LEU A 19 -15.48 5.94 -0.45
N ASP A 20 -14.66 6.70 0.28
CA ASP A 20 -13.48 6.16 0.94
C ASP A 20 -13.87 5.20 2.07
N ILE A 21 -13.17 4.06 2.13
CA ILE A 21 -13.28 3.13 3.25
C ILE A 21 -12.78 3.87 4.49
N LYS A 22 -13.66 4.32 5.39
CA LYS A 22 -13.24 5.17 6.52
C LYS A 22 -12.50 4.43 7.64
N LYS A 23 -12.80 3.14 7.81
CA LYS A 23 -12.28 2.32 8.91
C LYS A 23 -11.89 0.94 8.41
N VAL A 24 -10.74 0.47 8.87
CA VAL A 24 -10.21 -0.86 8.57
C VAL A 24 -9.90 -1.57 9.88
N THR A 25 -10.19 -2.87 9.95
CA THR A 25 -9.84 -3.70 11.10
C THR A 25 -8.31 -3.73 11.27
N LYS A 26 -7.83 -3.73 12.52
CA LYS A 26 -6.41 -3.93 12.85
C LYS A 26 -5.84 -5.17 12.17
N GLY A 27 -4.58 -5.11 11.74
CA GLY A 27 -3.95 -6.18 10.94
C GLY A 27 -4.40 -6.21 9.48
N LYS A 28 -5.29 -5.30 9.04
CA LYS A 28 -5.71 -5.20 7.64
C LYS A 28 -5.37 -3.81 7.09
N ILE A 29 -5.20 -3.74 5.78
CA ILE A 29 -5.01 -2.51 5.01
C ILE A 29 -5.85 -2.57 3.74
N SER A 30 -6.25 -1.40 3.24
CA SER A 30 -6.86 -1.30 1.92
C SER A 30 -5.80 -1.42 0.81
N ILE A 31 -6.23 -1.74 -0.41
CA ILE A 31 -5.32 -1.81 -1.56
C ILE A 31 -4.63 -0.46 -1.85
N VAL A 32 -5.35 0.66 -1.65
CA VAL A 32 -4.80 2.01 -1.85
C VAL A 32 -3.71 2.30 -0.81
N GLU A 33 -3.94 1.93 0.46
CA GLU A 33 -2.93 2.07 1.51
C GLU A 33 -1.73 1.15 1.26
N ALA A 34 -1.94 -0.09 0.79
CA ALA A 34 -0.87 -1.01 0.40
C ALA A 34 0.01 -0.41 -0.70
N LEU A 35 -0.58 0.16 -1.75
CA LEU A 35 0.17 0.82 -2.81
C LEU A 35 0.92 2.06 -2.29
N MET A 36 0.29 2.84 -1.42
CA MET A 36 0.89 4.04 -0.83
C MET A 36 2.10 3.69 0.06
N LEU A 37 1.97 2.72 0.97
CA LEU A 37 3.08 2.32 1.85
C LEU A 37 4.24 1.70 1.06
N LEU A 38 3.94 0.87 0.06
CA LEU A 38 4.96 0.25 -0.80
C LEU A 38 5.71 1.30 -1.61
N ASN A 39 5.00 2.28 -2.19
CA ASN A 39 5.62 3.38 -2.92
C ASN A 39 6.48 4.27 -2.01
N ASN A 40 5.99 4.57 -0.81
CA ASN A 40 6.72 5.39 0.17
C ASN A 40 8.00 4.69 0.66
N HIS A 41 7.94 3.38 0.94
CA HIS A 41 9.11 2.58 1.29
C HIS A 41 10.12 2.55 0.14
N LYS A 42 9.67 2.38 -1.10
CA LYS A 42 10.52 2.39 -2.29
C LYS A 42 11.24 3.74 -2.48
N LEU A 43 10.54 4.87 -2.29
CA LEU A 43 11.12 6.20 -2.46
C LEU A 43 12.04 6.61 -1.30
N HIS A 44 11.67 6.24 -0.07
CA HIS A 44 12.36 6.67 1.16
C HIS A 44 12.49 5.54 2.18
N PRO A 45 13.28 4.48 1.89
CA PRO A 45 13.33 3.27 2.71
C PRO A 45 13.88 3.50 4.12
N LYS A 46 14.74 4.53 4.30
CA LYS A 46 15.29 4.91 5.61
C LYS A 46 14.26 5.60 6.51
N ILE A 47 13.24 6.24 5.93
CA ILE A 47 12.18 6.93 6.67
C ILE A 47 11.04 5.96 6.91
N TRP A 48 10.58 5.29 5.85
CA TRP A 48 9.48 4.34 5.88
C TRP A 48 10.01 2.93 6.17
N THR A 49 10.57 2.71 7.36
CA THR A 49 11.04 1.38 7.77
C THR A 49 9.88 0.42 8.04
N ALA A 50 10.16 -0.88 8.10
CA ALA A 50 9.15 -1.89 8.42
C ALA A 50 8.48 -1.62 9.78
N GLU A 51 9.26 -1.20 10.79
CA GLU A 51 8.77 -0.85 12.12
C GLU A 51 7.85 0.36 12.08
N LYS A 52 8.24 1.40 11.32
CA LYS A 52 7.37 2.58 11.14
C LYS A 52 6.06 2.16 10.49
N ILE A 53 6.10 1.38 9.43
CA ILE A 53 4.90 0.92 8.71
C ILE A 53 4.00 0.08 9.62
N ALA A 54 4.56 -0.85 10.39
CA ALA A 54 3.82 -1.68 11.33
C ALA A 54 3.04 -0.83 12.34
N VAL A 55 3.69 0.15 12.96
CA VAL A 55 3.05 1.08 13.91
C VAL A 55 2.01 1.94 13.20
N GLU A 56 2.36 2.54 12.07
CA GLU A 56 1.54 3.52 11.37
C GLU A 56 0.23 2.92 10.83
N TYR A 57 0.27 1.66 10.38
CA TYR A 57 -0.88 0.97 9.80
C TYR A 57 -1.51 -0.08 10.73
N SER A 58 -0.98 -0.23 11.95
CA SER A 58 -1.40 -1.24 12.94
C SER A 58 -1.36 -2.66 12.38
N LEU A 59 -0.23 -2.99 11.75
CA LEU A 59 0.09 -4.30 11.17
C LEU A 59 1.12 -5.02 12.02
N GLU A 60 1.16 -6.35 11.92
CA GLU A 60 2.23 -7.13 12.52
C GLU A 60 3.55 -6.92 11.76
N LEU A 61 4.66 -6.78 12.49
CA LEU A 61 5.97 -6.53 11.87
C LEU A 61 6.39 -7.66 10.92
N THR A 62 6.03 -8.90 11.25
CA THR A 62 6.28 -10.07 10.40
C THR A 62 5.55 -9.98 9.07
N GLU A 63 4.27 -9.59 9.08
CA GLU A 63 3.48 -9.39 7.88
C GLU A 63 4.02 -8.23 7.03
N VAL A 64 4.45 -7.15 7.67
CA VAL A 64 5.07 -6.00 6.97
C VAL A 64 6.38 -6.42 6.30
N ASN A 65 7.23 -7.20 6.97
CA ASN A 65 8.47 -7.70 6.37
C ASN A 65 8.16 -8.58 5.14
N SER A 66 7.22 -9.52 5.26
CA SER A 66 6.79 -10.32 4.11
C SER A 66 6.20 -9.46 2.98
N LEU A 67 5.41 -8.44 3.32
CA LEU A 67 4.85 -7.51 2.34
C LEU A 67 5.97 -6.78 1.57
N LEU A 68 6.98 -6.25 2.26
CA LEU A 68 8.09 -5.53 1.64
C LEU A 68 9.04 -6.44 0.84
N GLU A 69 9.20 -7.70 1.26
CA GLU A 69 10.01 -8.69 0.56
C GLU A 69 9.35 -9.18 -0.74
N PHE A 70 8.05 -9.48 -0.70
CA PHE A 70 7.36 -10.14 -1.81
C PHE A 70 6.56 -9.20 -2.72
N PHE A 71 6.15 -8.02 -2.24
CA PHE A 71 5.37 -7.07 -3.03
C PHE A 71 6.20 -5.85 -3.41
N ILE A 72 6.92 -5.95 -4.52
CA ILE A 72 7.69 -4.84 -5.09
C ILE A 72 6.83 -4.13 -6.15
N PRO A 73 6.51 -2.84 -5.98
CA PRO A 73 5.71 -2.12 -6.96
C PRO A 73 6.50 -1.95 -8.27
N PHE A 74 5.85 -2.25 -9.38
CA PHE A 74 6.42 -2.13 -10.72
C PHE A 74 7.00 -0.73 -10.94
N THR A 75 8.24 -0.65 -11.45
CA THR A 75 8.83 0.62 -11.88
C THR A 75 8.29 0.94 -13.26
N MET A 76 7.21 1.72 -13.33
CA MET A 76 6.77 2.30 -14.58
C MET A 76 7.78 3.35 -15.03
N LYS A 77 8.48 3.09 -16.14
CA LYS A 77 9.22 4.12 -16.86
C LYS A 77 8.34 4.56 -18.02
N GLU A 78 8.07 5.85 -18.11
CA GLU A 78 7.48 6.40 -19.32
C GLU A 78 8.49 6.23 -20.46
N PHE A 79 8.07 5.55 -21.52
CA PHE A 79 8.89 5.47 -22.73
C PHE A 79 8.92 6.85 -23.39
N PRO A 80 10.10 7.32 -23.85
CA PRO A 80 10.18 8.49 -24.71
C PRO A 80 9.17 8.36 -25.85
N LYS A 81 8.44 9.45 -26.16
CA LYS A 81 7.37 9.40 -27.18
C LYS A 81 7.92 8.96 -28.55
N GLU A 82 9.20 9.17 -28.77
CA GLU A 82 9.97 8.87 -29.99
C GLU A 82 10.20 7.37 -30.22
N THR A 83 10.09 6.52 -29.18
CA THR A 83 10.32 5.06 -29.29
C THR A 83 9.05 4.22 -29.30
N ARG A 84 7.87 4.86 -29.34
CA ARG A 84 6.59 4.16 -29.54
C ARG A 84 6.50 3.61 -30.97
N LYS A 85 7.22 2.52 -31.25
CA LYS A 85 6.91 1.68 -32.40
C LYS A 85 5.55 1.05 -32.11
N ALA A 86 4.54 1.43 -32.88
CA ALA A 86 3.23 0.80 -32.83
C ALA A 86 3.43 -0.73 -32.92
N ILE A 87 2.86 -1.47 -31.99
CA ILE A 87 2.75 -2.92 -32.11
C ILE A 87 1.85 -3.13 -33.32
N LYS A 88 2.43 -3.63 -34.42
CA LYS A 88 1.63 -3.97 -35.61
C LYS A 88 0.66 -5.07 -35.20
N PRO A 89 -0.64 -4.95 -35.51
CA PRO A 89 -1.57 -6.06 -35.33
C PRO A 89 -1.07 -7.22 -36.19
N THR A 90 -0.97 -8.41 -35.59
CA THR A 90 -0.67 -9.66 -36.29
C THR A 90 -1.93 -10.23 -36.91
#